data_AF-A0A9Q4C4V5-F1
#
_entry.id   AF-A0A9Q4C4V5-F1
#
_cell.length_a   1.000
_cell.length_b   1.000
_cell.length_c   1.000
_cell.angle_alpha   90.00
_cell.angle_beta   90.00
_cell.angle_gamma   90.00
#
_symmetry.space_group_name_H-M   'P 1'
#
loop_
_entity.id
_entity.type
_entity.pdbx_description
1 polymer ?
#
loop_
_entity_poly.entity_id
_entity_poly.type
_entity_poly.pdbx_seq_one_letter_code
_entity_poly.pdbx_strand_id
1 'polypeptide(L)' 'MGTKTVRLDEDVYERVRSRKRDDETFSEAIDRLTGGSSLLDLEGTLSDEEADEVREAIEESREADVEESKEIGEG' A
#
# COMPACT_ATOMS: atom_id res chain seq x y z
N MET A 1 -29.56 -5.21 -3.33
CA MET A 1 -28.39 -5.48 -2.45
C MET A 1 -28.72 -4.93 -1.07
N GLY A 2 -28.40 -5.67 0.01
CA GLY A 2 -28.72 -5.25 1.37
C GLY A 2 -27.55 -4.51 2.01
N THR A 3 -27.83 -3.47 2.79
CA THR A 3 -26.83 -2.80 3.62
C THR A 3 -26.76 -3.44 5.01
N LYS A 4 -25.57 -3.45 5.61
CA LYS A 4 -25.36 -3.85 7.01
C LYS A 4 -24.73 -2.68 7.74
N THR A 5 -25.20 -2.42 8.96
CA THR A 5 -24.60 -1.41 9.83
C THR A 5 -23.61 -2.10 10.76
N VAL A 6 -22.37 -1.62 10.80
CA VAL A 6 -21.32 -2.09 11.70
C VAL A 6 -20.85 -0.94 12.57
N ARG A 7 -20.40 -1.27 13.79
CA ARG A 7 -19.71 -0.31 14.65
C ARG A 7 -18.22 -0.39 14.35
N LEU A 8 -17.59 0.78 14.25
CA LEU A 8 -16.15 0.94 14.06
C LEU A 8 -15.61 1.61 15.33
N ASP A 9 -14.46 1.13 15.80
CA ASP A 9 -13.68 1.88 16.78
C ASP A 9 -13.24 3.22 16.17
N GLU A 10 -13.06 4.23 17.01
CA GLU A 10 -12.75 5.60 16.57
C GLU A 10 -11.47 5.66 15.73
N ASP A 11 -10.42 4.95 16.14
CA ASP A 11 -9.15 4.85 15.40
C ASP A 11 -9.34 4.26 13.99
N VAL A 12 -10.23 3.27 13.86
CA VAL A 12 -10.50 2.61 12.57
C VAL A 12 -11.31 3.56 11.68
N TYR A 13 -12.29 4.25 12.25
CA TYR A 13 -13.06 5.25 11.54
C TYR A 13 -12.17 6.37 10.98
N GLU A 14 -11.29 6.96 11.81
CA GLU A 14 -10.38 8.02 11.39
C GLU A 14 -9.39 7.54 10.33
N ARG A 15 -8.92 6.29 10.43
CA ARG A 15 -8.06 5.68 9.42
C ARG A 15 -8.76 5.54 8.07
N VAL A 16 -10.03 5.13 8.05
CA VAL A 16 -10.81 5.06 6.81
C VAL A 16 -11.08 6.47 6.28
N ARG A 17 -11.46 7.40 7.16
CA ARG A 17 -11.75 8.80 6.81
C ARG A 17 -10.54 9.50 6.19
N SER A 18 -9.36 9.33 6.76
CA SER A 18 -8.11 9.92 6.23
C SER A 18 -7.74 9.42 4.83
N ARG A 19 -8.24 8.24 4.43
CA ARG A 19 -7.94 7.61 3.14
C ARG A 19 -9.10 7.70 2.16
N LYS A 20 -10.25 8.23 2.60
CA LYS A 20 -11.42 8.46 1.79
C LYS A 20 -11.14 9.61 0.83
N ARG A 21 -11.43 9.40 -0.45
CA ARG A 21 -11.44 10.41 -1.52
C ARG A 21 -12.72 11.22 -1.44
N ASP A 22 -12.71 12.44 -1.95
CA ASP A 22 -13.88 13.33 -1.88
C ASP A 22 -15.09 12.78 -2.65
N ASP A 23 -14.85 12.14 -3.80
CA ASP A 23 -15.89 11.62 -4.70
C ASP A 23 -16.47 10.23 -4.34
N GLU A 24 -16.07 9.61 -3.23
CA GLU A 24 -16.57 8.27 -2.83
C GLU A 24 -17.35 8.28 -1.51
N THR A 25 -18.17 7.26 -1.27
CA THR A 25 -18.78 6.99 0.04
C THR A 25 -17.83 6.21 0.96
N PHE A 26 -18.15 6.14 2.25
CA PHE A 26 -17.40 5.29 3.18
C PHE A 26 -17.46 3.80 2.80
N SER A 27 -18.59 3.33 2.27
CA SER A 27 -18.71 1.94 1.81
C SER A 27 -17.79 1.65 0.62
N GLU A 28 -17.69 2.57 -0.34
CA GLU A 28 -16.76 2.46 -1.47
C GLU A 28 -15.30 2.58 -1.04
N ALA A 29 -15.01 3.49 -0.09
CA ALA A 29 -13.67 3.61 0.47
C ALA A 29 -13.25 2.31 1.19
N ILE A 30 -14.15 1.73 1.99
CA ILE A 30 -13.89 0.45 2.66
C ILE A 30 -13.69 -0.64 1.61
N ASP A 31 -14.60 -0.78 0.64
CA ASP A 31 -14.51 -1.78 -0.42
C ASP A 31 -13.19 -1.68 -1.19
N ARG A 32 -12.72 -0.48 -1.54
CA ARG A 32 -11.41 -0.28 -2.18
C ARG A 32 -10.24 -0.62 -1.25
N LEU A 33 -10.29 -0.16 0.00
CA LEU A 33 -9.23 -0.39 0.98
C LEU A 33 -9.10 -1.87 1.37
N THR A 34 -10.19 -2.63 1.31
CA THR A 34 -10.22 -4.07 1.62
C THR A 34 -10.23 -4.97 0.39
N GLY A 35 -10.56 -4.42 -0.78
CA GLY A 35 -10.74 -5.13 -2.04
C GLY A 35 -9.53 -5.10 -2.97
N GLY A 36 -8.40 -4.53 -2.51
CA GLY A 36 -7.13 -4.78 -3.19
C GLY A 36 -6.80 -6.26 -3.10
N SER A 37 -6.46 -6.89 -4.24
CA SER A 37 -5.86 -8.22 -4.27
C SER A 37 -4.80 -8.31 -3.19
N SER A 38 -4.93 -9.30 -2.32
CA SER A 38 -3.87 -9.57 -1.34
C SER A 38 -2.55 -9.69 -2.09
N LEU A 39 -1.42 -9.26 -1.53
CA LEU A 39 -0.12 -9.64 -2.12
C LEU A 39 0.04 -11.17 -2.16
N LEU A 40 -0.71 -11.88 -1.31
CA LEU A 40 -0.84 -13.35 -1.34
C LEU A 40 -1.65 -13.85 -2.56
N ASP A 41 -2.46 -13.01 -3.18
CA ASP A 41 -3.16 -13.31 -4.45
C ASP A 41 -2.19 -13.27 -5.65
N LEU A 42 -1.02 -12.64 -5.49
CA LEU A 42 0.07 -12.65 -6.47
C LEU A 42 1.02 -13.85 -6.29
N GLU A 43 0.77 -14.73 -5.31
CA GLU A 43 1.55 -15.94 -5.08
C GLU A 43 1.58 -16.80 -6.35
N GLY A 44 2.78 -17.09 -6.86
CA GLY A 44 2.97 -17.86 -8.10
C GLY A 44 2.82 -17.06 -9.40
N THR A 45 2.65 -15.73 -9.34
CA THR A 45 2.62 -14.87 -10.54
C THR A 45 4.03 -14.56 -11.07
N LEU A 46 5.03 -14.50 -10.18
CA LEU A 46 6.44 -14.32 -10.54
C LEU A 46 7.20 -15.62 -10.31
N SER A 47 8.10 -15.95 -11.24
CA SER A 47 9.13 -16.98 -11.03
C SER A 47 10.12 -16.51 -9.95
N ASP A 48 10.84 -17.43 -9.32
CA ASP A 48 11.88 -17.07 -8.34
C ASP A 48 12.91 -16.08 -8.92
N GLU A 49 13.30 -16.26 -10.18
CA GLU A 49 14.23 -15.37 -10.90
C GLU A 49 13.66 -13.95 -11.07
N GLU A 50 12.42 -13.81 -11.52
CA GLU A 50 11.75 -12.50 -11.68
C GLU A 50 11.54 -11.80 -10.33
N ALA A 51 11.28 -12.57 -9.27
CA ALA A 51 11.16 -12.04 -7.92
C ALA A 51 12.50 -11.51 -7.40
N ASP A 52 13.61 -12.17 -7.73
CA ASP A 52 14.97 -11.72 -7.39
C ASP A 52 15.35 -10.45 -8.16
N GLU A 53 15.02 -10.33 -9.45
CA GLU A 53 15.26 -9.07 -10.20
C GLU A 53 14.50 -7.88 -9.60
N VAL A 54 13.24 -8.08 -9.19
CA VAL A 54 12.47 -7.02 -8.52
C VAL A 54 13.09 -6.66 -7.16
N ARG A 55 13.64 -7.63 -6.42
CA ARG A 55 14.34 -7.35 -5.16
C ARG A 55 15.61 -6.54 -5.40
N GLU A 56 16.42 -6.94 -6.37
CA GLU A 56 17.67 -6.25 -6.72
C GLU A 56 17.41 -4.79 -7.13
N ALA A 57 16.39 -4.55 -7.97
CA ALA A 57 16.02 -3.19 -8.37
C ALA A 57 15.56 -2.31 -7.18
N ILE A 58 14.87 -2.88 -6.19
CA ILE A 58 14.47 -2.17 -4.97
C ILE A 58 15.68 -1.87 -4.08
N GLU A 59 16.63 -2.81 -3.99
CA GLU A 59 17.87 -2.61 -3.23
C GLU A 59 18.74 -1.52 -3.86
N GLU A 60 18.96 -1.56 -5.18
CA GLU A 60 19.70 -0.53 -5.92
C GLU A 60 19.09 0.86 -5.72
N SER A 61 17.76 0.97 -5.81
CA SER A 61 17.05 2.24 -5.59
C SER A 61 17.32 2.78 -4.18
N ARG A 62 17.22 1.91 -3.15
CA ARG A 62 17.46 2.32 -1.75
C ARG A 62 18.91 2.73 -1.52
N GLU A 63 19.86 2.05 -2.15
CA GLU A 63 21.27 2.40 -2.06
C GLU A 63 21.54 3.76 -2.70
N ALA A 64 20.91 4.05 -3.85
CA ALA A 64 20.98 5.35 -4.50
C ALA A 64 20.37 6.48 -3.65
N ASP A 65 19.19 6.25 -3.05
CA ASP A 65 18.55 7.19 -2.11
C ASP A 65 19.45 7.50 -0.90
N VAL A 66 20.15 6.49 -0.37
CA VAL A 66 21.06 6.61 0.78
C VAL A 66 22.35 7.36 0.39
N GLU A 67 22.88 7.10 -0.80
CA GLU A 67 24.07 7.79 -1.32
C GLU A 67 23.78 9.28 -1.59
N GLU A 68 22.63 9.59 -2.21
CA GLU A 68 22.18 10.97 -2.43
C GLU A 68 21.98 11.71 -1.11
N SER A 69 21.32 11.06 -0.14
CA SER A 69 21.10 11.65 1.19
C SER A 69 22.41 11.94 1.94
N LYS A 70 23.47 11.17 1.67
CA LYS A 70 24.79 11.37 2.27
C LYS A 70 25.54 12.55 1.65
N GLU A 71 25.41 12.77 0.35
CA GLU A 71 26.00 13.92 -0.34
C GLU A 71 25.40 15.25 0.14
N ILE A 72 24.09 15.28 0.40
CA ILE A 72 23.39 16.48 0.91
C ILE A 72 23.79 16.82 2.37
N GLY A 73 24.27 15.84 3.14
CA GLY A 73 24.66 16.01 4.54
C GLY A 73 26.06 16.58 4.78
N GLU A 74 26.90 16.68 3.74
CA GLU A 74 28.29 17.17 3.83
C GLU A 74 28.47 18.61 3.29
N GLY A 75 27.37 19.31 2.94
CA GLY A 75 27.34 20.68 2.41
C GLY A 75 27.08 21.78 3.43
#